data_AF-A0A367ISY7-F1
#
_entry.id   AF-A0A367ISY7-F1
#
_cell.length_a   1.000
_cell.length_b   1.000
_cell.length_c   1.000
_cell.angle_alpha   90.00
_cell.angle_beta   90.00
_cell.angle_gamma   90.00
#
_symmetry.space_group_name_H-M   'P 1'
#
loop_
_entity.id
_entity.type
_entity.pdbx_description
1 polymer ?
#
loop_
_entity_poly.entity_id
_entity_poly.type
_entity_poly.pdbx_seq_one_letter_code
_entity_poly.pdbx_strand_id
1 'polypeptide(L)'
;MNIEVADKLGQLIKQITETGEWTLNPEKLKTIKSFCKRSDVNVQIAFDWIRYSALQLIEQLFDRSKYFRDALTEDFPVFTQLVIGIQGRKLPPPAQVATKLKDYGIALIKSWYIRYGEKHRQLSIAYDFLLDNGFLDREGGSLSSIHANDYNKSNIE
;
A
#
# COMPACT_ATOMS: atom_id res chain seq x y z
N MET A 1 1.42 -21.36 -3.99
CA MET A 1 2.01 -20.21 -3.28
C MET A 1 2.22 -20.63 -1.84
N ASN A 2 3.44 -20.55 -1.32
CA ASN A 2 3.70 -20.90 0.08
C ASN A 2 3.35 -19.68 0.95
N ILE A 3 2.20 -19.72 1.62
CA ILE A 3 1.64 -18.63 2.42
C ILE A 3 2.59 -18.25 3.57
N GLU A 4 3.22 -19.25 4.20
CA GLU A 4 4.18 -19.07 5.29
C GLU A 4 5.41 -18.26 4.87
N VAL A 5 5.89 -18.46 3.63
CA VAL A 5 6.98 -17.65 3.07
C VAL A 5 6.53 -16.20 2.89
N ALA A 6 5.31 -15.97 2.41
CA ALA A 6 4.82 -14.62 2.16
C ALA A 6 4.62 -13.80 3.44
N ASP A 7 4.07 -14.43 4.49
CA ASP A 7 3.86 -13.80 5.80
C ASP A 7 5.21 -13.47 6.47
N LYS A 8 6.14 -14.43 6.46
CA LYS A 8 7.47 -14.22 7.04
C LYS A 8 8.27 -13.16 6.30
N LEU A 9 8.16 -13.10 4.98
CA LEU A 9 8.78 -12.03 4.18
C LEU A 9 8.19 -10.67 4.55
N GLY A 10 6.87 -10.60 4.70
CA GLY A 10 6.15 -9.38 5.09
C GLY A 10 6.57 -8.86 6.45
N GLN A 11 6.62 -9.73 7.46
CA GLN A 11 7.10 -9.38 8.79
C GLN A 11 8.54 -8.85 8.76
N LEU A 12 9.44 -9.52 8.04
CA LEU A 12 10.85 -9.10 7.92
C LEU A 12 10.98 -7.72 7.25
N ILE A 13 10.19 -7.48 6.21
CA ILE A 13 10.20 -6.20 5.49
C ILE A 13 9.64 -5.10 6.37
N LYS A 14 8.48 -5.29 6.98
CA LYS A 14 7.90 -4.35 7.94
C LYS A 14 8.94 -3.93 8.99
N GLN A 15 9.55 -4.93 9.63
CA GLN A 15 10.56 -4.72 10.66
C GLN A 15 11.86 -4.05 10.19
N ILE A 16 12.21 -4.16 8.90
CA ILE A 16 13.44 -3.53 8.36
C ILE A 16 13.17 -2.14 7.79
N THR A 17 11.91 -1.81 7.48
CA THR A 17 11.51 -0.49 6.95
C THR A 17 11.01 0.48 8.01
N GLU A 18 10.67 0.01 9.22
CA GLU A 18 10.10 0.84 10.31
C GLU A 18 11.12 1.35 11.33
N THR A 19 12.42 1.05 11.17
CA THR A 19 13.43 1.41 12.19
C THR A 19 13.86 2.88 12.14
N GLY A 20 13.76 3.53 10.97
CA GLY A 20 14.30 4.88 10.75
C GLY A 20 15.84 4.96 10.69
N GLU A 21 16.52 3.81 10.68
CA GLU A 21 17.99 3.73 10.69
C GLU A 21 18.61 3.98 9.31
N TRP A 22 19.78 4.61 9.28
CA TRP A 22 20.54 4.88 8.04
C TRP A 22 21.05 3.62 7.35
N THR A 23 21.17 2.52 8.08
CA THR A 23 21.62 1.23 7.56
C THR A 23 20.61 0.14 7.89
N LEU A 24 20.35 -0.74 6.92
CA LEU A 24 19.46 -1.87 7.11
C LEU A 24 20.10 -2.89 8.04
N ASN A 25 19.29 -3.49 8.93
CA ASN A 25 19.74 -4.57 9.80
C ASN A 25 20.35 -5.73 8.97
N PRO A 26 21.65 -6.06 9.14
CA PRO A 26 22.34 -7.02 8.27
C PRO A 26 21.74 -8.44 8.29
N GLU A 27 21.27 -8.91 9.46
CA GLU A 27 20.72 -10.26 9.63
C GLU A 27 19.34 -10.39 8.98
N LYS A 28 18.46 -9.40 9.18
CA LYS A 28 17.17 -9.34 8.49
C LYS A 28 17.37 -9.26 6.98
N LEU A 29 18.30 -8.41 6.52
CA LEU A 29 18.61 -8.27 5.10
C LEU A 29 19.14 -9.56 4.49
N LYS A 30 20.04 -10.28 5.19
CA LYS A 30 20.54 -11.59 4.76
C LYS A 30 19.39 -12.60 4.63
N THR A 31 18.45 -12.58 5.56
CA THR A 31 17.29 -13.46 5.56
C THR A 31 16.35 -13.14 4.39
N ILE A 32 16.00 -11.87 4.17
CA ILE A 32 15.20 -11.42 3.02
C ILE A 32 15.87 -11.84 1.70
N LYS A 33 17.17 -11.56 1.53
CA LYS A 33 17.95 -11.99 0.34
C LYS A 33 17.89 -13.50 0.13
N SER A 34 17.94 -14.29 1.21
CA SER A 34 17.88 -15.76 1.14
C SER A 34 16.53 -16.28 0.64
N PHE A 35 15.43 -15.60 0.99
CA PHE A 35 14.11 -15.92 0.46
C PHE A 35 13.97 -15.48 -0.99
N CYS A 36 14.35 -14.24 -1.32
CA CYS A 36 14.29 -13.69 -2.67
C CYS A 36 15.11 -14.52 -3.67
N LYS A 37 16.27 -15.04 -3.27
CA LYS A 37 17.12 -15.89 -4.13
C LYS A 37 16.43 -17.19 -4.56
N ARG A 38 15.40 -17.65 -3.86
CA ARG A 38 14.73 -18.93 -4.14
C ARG A 38 13.79 -18.86 -5.35
N SER A 39 13.20 -17.70 -5.65
CA SER A 39 12.29 -17.53 -6.79
C SER A 39 11.95 -16.06 -7.07
N ASP A 40 11.62 -15.75 -8.32
CA ASP A 40 11.09 -14.44 -8.73
C ASP A 40 9.75 -14.12 -8.03
N VAL A 41 8.97 -15.14 -7.69
CA VAL A 41 7.75 -14.98 -6.89
C VAL A 41 8.05 -14.38 -5.52
N ASN A 42 9.14 -14.79 -4.87
CA ASN A 42 9.53 -14.24 -3.57
C ASN A 42 10.06 -12.80 -3.70
N VAL A 43 10.77 -12.48 -4.80
CA VAL A 43 11.17 -11.10 -5.12
C VAL A 43 9.93 -10.21 -5.28
N GLN A 44 8.91 -10.71 -5.98
CA GLN A 44 7.66 -10.00 -6.18
C GLN A 44 6.92 -9.77 -4.85
N ILE A 45 6.79 -10.80 -4.02
CA ILE A 45 6.23 -10.67 -2.66
C ILE A 45 6.98 -9.59 -1.86
N ALA A 46 8.31 -9.54 -1.95
CA ALA A 46 9.12 -8.55 -1.26
C ALA A 46 8.80 -7.13 -1.70
N PHE A 47 8.75 -6.93 -3.01
CA PHE A 47 8.43 -5.66 -3.61
C PHE A 47 7.05 -5.15 -3.15
N ASP A 48 6.10 -6.07 -2.96
CA ASP A 48 4.72 -5.72 -2.62
C ASP A 48 4.57 -5.27 -1.18
N TRP A 49 5.23 -5.96 -0.26
CA TRP A 49 5.29 -5.57 1.15
C TRP A 49 5.94 -4.20 1.32
N ILE A 50 7.03 -3.91 0.59
CA ILE A 50 7.68 -2.60 0.60
C ILE A 50 6.68 -1.51 0.16
N ARG A 51 5.92 -1.78 -0.91
CA ARG A 51 4.91 -0.83 -1.42
C ARG A 51 3.75 -0.63 -0.46
N TYR A 52 3.30 -1.69 0.22
CA TYR A 52 2.26 -1.58 1.23
C TYR A 52 2.72 -0.73 2.42
N SER A 53 3.90 -1.00 2.96
CA SER A 53 4.48 -0.19 4.05
C SER A 53 4.69 1.27 3.63
N ALA A 54 5.12 1.52 2.39
CA ALA A 54 5.20 2.87 1.86
C ALA A 54 3.82 3.55 1.80
N LEU A 55 2.77 2.84 1.38
CA LEU A 55 1.40 3.39 1.34
C LEU A 55 0.88 3.74 2.75
N GLN A 56 1.19 2.95 3.77
CA GLN A 56 0.84 3.25 5.16
C GLN A 56 1.51 4.55 5.64
N LEU A 57 2.79 4.74 5.32
CA LEU A 57 3.49 5.98 5.64
C LEU A 57 2.91 7.19 4.88
N ILE A 58 2.58 6.98 3.59
CA ILE A 58 1.91 7.99 2.77
C ILE A 58 0.61 8.44 3.43
N GLU A 59 -0.22 7.53 3.96
CA GLU A 59 -1.43 7.90 4.73
C GLU A 59 -1.11 8.86 5.88
N GLN A 60 -0.15 8.51 6.72
CA GLN A 60 0.18 9.31 7.89
C GLN A 60 0.66 10.72 7.50
N LEU A 61 1.48 10.82 6.45
CA LEU A 61 2.01 12.12 6.00
C LEU A 61 0.96 12.94 5.24
N PHE A 62 0.11 12.30 4.44
CA PHE A 62 -0.92 12.97 3.66
C PHE A 62 -1.92 13.69 4.55
N ASP A 63 -2.32 13.10 5.68
CA ASP A 63 -3.24 13.78 6.60
C ASP A 63 -2.58 14.94 7.37
N ARG A 64 -1.28 14.84 7.67
CA ARG A 64 -0.58 15.80 8.53
C ARG A 64 0.09 16.97 7.81
N SER A 65 0.49 16.82 6.55
CA SER A 65 1.33 17.80 5.85
C SER A 65 0.69 18.30 4.56
N LYS A 66 0.39 19.61 4.49
CA LYS A 66 -0.08 20.25 3.25
C LYS A 66 0.94 20.10 2.13
N TYR A 67 2.21 20.38 2.41
CA TYR A 67 3.27 20.28 1.42
C TYR A 67 3.39 18.86 0.84
N PHE A 68 3.24 17.84 1.70
CA PHE A 68 3.23 16.45 1.23
C PHE A 68 2.03 16.18 0.31
N ARG A 69 0.83 16.69 0.64
CA ARG A 69 -0.33 16.59 -0.24
C ARG A 69 -0.07 17.24 -1.59
N ASP A 70 0.45 18.47 -1.58
CA ASP A 70 0.79 19.21 -2.80
C ASP A 70 1.75 18.36 -3.67
N ALA A 71 2.87 17.91 -3.08
CA ALA A 71 3.88 17.09 -3.76
C ALA A 71 3.34 15.75 -4.29
N LEU A 72 2.55 15.01 -3.49
CA LEU A 72 1.97 13.75 -3.96
C LEU A 72 0.97 13.99 -5.11
N THR A 73 0.19 15.08 -5.03
CA THR A 73 -0.83 15.38 -6.03
C THR A 73 -0.26 15.81 -7.38
N GLU A 74 1.01 16.22 -7.46
CA GLU A 74 1.70 16.47 -8.73
C GLU A 74 1.83 15.21 -9.59
N ASP A 75 1.98 14.03 -8.97
CA ASP A 75 2.11 12.73 -9.65
C ASP A 75 1.00 11.73 -9.25
N PHE A 76 -0.19 12.27 -8.95
CA PHE A 76 -1.33 11.48 -8.48
C PHE A 76 -1.78 10.37 -9.46
N PRO A 77 -1.73 10.56 -10.80
CA PRO A 77 -2.06 9.49 -11.74
C PRO A 77 -1.14 8.27 -11.60
N VAL A 78 0.18 8.49 -11.47
CA VAL A 78 1.15 7.38 -11.30
C VAL A 78 0.94 6.72 -9.95
N PHE A 79 0.71 7.49 -8.88
CA PHE A 79 0.34 6.97 -7.58
C PHE A 79 -0.89 6.04 -7.67
N THR A 80 -1.96 6.50 -8.32
CA THR A 80 -3.22 5.74 -8.47
C THR A 80 -3.01 4.46 -9.27
N GLN A 81 -2.25 4.52 -10.37
CA GLN A 81 -1.88 3.33 -11.14
C GLN A 81 -1.12 2.31 -10.29
N LEU A 82 -0.18 2.79 -9.47
CA LEU A 82 0.60 1.94 -8.60
C LEU A 82 -0.29 1.28 -7.54
N VAL A 83 -1.10 2.02 -6.80
CA VAL A 83 -1.82 1.47 -5.65
C VAL A 83 -3.07 0.65 -6.03
N ILE A 84 -3.73 0.97 -7.15
CA ILE A 84 -5.00 0.33 -7.54
C ILE A 84 -4.86 -0.62 -8.73
N GLY A 85 -3.80 -0.44 -9.55
CA GLY A 85 -3.56 -1.24 -10.74
C GLY A 85 -4.56 -0.95 -11.85
N ILE A 86 -4.61 0.31 -12.26
CA ILE A 86 -5.43 0.80 -13.37
C ILE A 86 -4.57 1.00 -14.63
N GLN A 87 -5.21 1.20 -15.78
CA GLN A 87 -4.54 1.49 -17.06
C GLN A 87 -3.49 0.43 -17.47
N GLY A 88 -3.87 -0.86 -17.37
CA GLY A 88 -2.99 -1.98 -17.74
C GLY A 88 -1.90 -2.31 -16.71
N ARG A 89 -1.79 -1.54 -15.62
CA ARG A 89 -0.86 -1.84 -14.54
C ARG A 89 -1.41 -2.96 -13.68
N LYS A 90 -0.80 -4.14 -13.75
CA LYS A 90 -1.19 -5.25 -12.88
C LYS A 90 -0.71 -4.96 -11.45
N LEU A 91 -1.63 -5.08 -10.49
CA LEU A 91 -1.22 -5.18 -9.10
C LEU A 91 -0.46 -6.48 -8.88
N PRO A 92 0.50 -6.45 -7.97
CA PRO A 92 1.50 -7.49 -7.94
C PRO A 92 1.03 -8.73 -7.17
N PRO A 93 1.43 -9.94 -7.59
CA PRO A 93 1.06 -11.17 -6.89
C PRO A 93 1.81 -11.30 -5.57
N PRO A 94 1.16 -11.79 -4.50
CA PRO A 94 0.00 -12.67 -4.57
C PRO A 94 -1.34 -11.95 -4.53
N ALA A 95 -2.39 -12.58 -5.09
CA ALA A 95 -3.71 -11.98 -5.25
C ALA A 95 -4.27 -11.36 -3.95
N GLN A 96 -4.02 -11.98 -2.81
CA GLN A 96 -4.46 -11.45 -1.51
C GLN A 96 -3.79 -10.12 -1.15
N VAL A 97 -2.48 -9.96 -1.41
CA VAL A 97 -1.74 -8.72 -1.16
C VAL A 97 -2.12 -7.66 -2.19
N ALA A 98 -2.28 -8.04 -3.46
CA ALA A 98 -2.84 -7.16 -4.49
C ALA A 98 -4.19 -6.59 -4.09
N THR A 99 -5.11 -7.45 -3.64
CA THR A 99 -6.45 -7.04 -3.19
C THR A 99 -6.34 -6.11 -1.99
N LYS A 100 -5.53 -6.46 -0.98
CA LYS A 100 -5.33 -5.61 0.19
C LYS A 100 -4.78 -4.22 -0.17
N LEU A 101 -3.76 -4.16 -1.02
CA LEU A 101 -3.17 -2.90 -1.50
C LEU A 101 -4.21 -2.06 -2.25
N LYS A 102 -5.02 -2.71 -3.10
CA LYS A 102 -6.09 -2.06 -3.87
C LYS A 102 -7.15 -1.47 -2.97
N ASP A 103 -7.70 -2.28 -2.08
CA ASP A 103 -8.81 -1.89 -1.20
C ASP A 103 -8.38 -0.75 -0.29
N TYR A 104 -7.15 -0.83 0.24
CA TYR A 104 -6.56 0.25 1.03
C TYR A 104 -6.35 1.53 0.21
N GLY A 105 -5.81 1.43 -1.01
CA GLY A 105 -5.64 2.58 -1.90
C GLY A 105 -6.97 3.26 -2.26
N ILE A 106 -8.02 2.48 -2.56
CA ILE A 106 -9.37 3.00 -2.84
C ILE A 106 -9.93 3.69 -1.58
N ALA A 107 -9.85 3.04 -0.42
CA ALA A 107 -10.33 3.60 0.84
C ALA A 107 -9.62 4.93 1.19
N LEU A 108 -8.31 5.03 0.96
CA LEU A 108 -7.53 6.25 1.15
C LEU A 108 -7.99 7.37 0.22
N ILE A 109 -8.11 7.11 -1.10
CA ILE A 109 -8.55 8.14 -2.06
C ILE A 109 -9.95 8.64 -1.72
N LYS A 110 -10.88 7.75 -1.36
CA LYS A 110 -12.23 8.13 -0.90
C LYS A 110 -12.17 9.01 0.35
N SER A 111 -11.38 8.61 1.33
CA SER A 111 -11.19 9.32 2.61
C SER A 111 -10.58 10.71 2.41
N TRP A 112 -9.55 10.81 1.57
CA TRP A 112 -8.89 12.07 1.24
C TRP A 112 -9.77 12.98 0.40
N TYR A 113 -10.53 12.45 -0.57
CA TYR A 113 -11.43 13.23 -1.40
C TYR A 113 -12.45 14.00 -0.54
N ILE A 114 -13.08 13.32 0.43
CA ILE A 114 -14.03 13.95 1.37
C ILE A 114 -13.39 15.13 2.12
N ARG A 115 -12.11 15.03 2.49
CA ARG A 115 -11.40 16.04 3.28
C ARG A 115 -10.78 17.16 2.44
N TYR A 116 -10.30 16.83 1.24
CA TYR A 116 -9.33 17.64 0.52
C TYR A 116 -9.65 17.79 -0.99
N GLY A 117 -10.67 17.11 -1.51
CA GLY A 117 -11.00 17.09 -2.95
C GLY A 117 -11.24 18.49 -3.55
N GLU A 118 -11.88 19.39 -2.80
CA GLU A 118 -12.12 20.77 -3.26
C GLU A 118 -10.82 21.53 -3.56
N LYS A 119 -9.74 21.23 -2.84
CA LYS A 119 -8.46 21.97 -2.93
C LYS A 119 -7.43 21.28 -3.82
N HIS A 120 -7.59 19.99 -4.07
CA HIS A 120 -6.63 19.19 -4.83
C HIS A 120 -7.33 18.54 -6.04
N ARG A 121 -7.31 19.25 -7.18
CA ARG A 121 -7.99 18.80 -8.42
C ARG A 121 -7.62 17.38 -8.86
N GLN A 122 -6.35 16.99 -8.76
CA GLN A 122 -5.89 15.66 -9.17
C GLN A 122 -6.49 14.54 -8.30
N LEU A 123 -6.72 14.82 -7.01
CA LEU A 123 -7.41 13.90 -6.12
C LEU A 123 -8.88 13.72 -6.52
N SER A 124 -9.56 14.81 -6.90
CA SER A 124 -10.94 14.75 -7.40
C SER A 124 -11.03 13.99 -8.72
N ILE A 125 -10.12 14.25 -9.67
CA ILE A 125 -10.07 13.50 -10.94
C ILE A 125 -9.89 12.00 -10.67
N ALA A 126 -9.00 11.62 -9.76
CA ALA A 126 -8.82 10.21 -9.40
C ALA A 126 -10.06 9.62 -8.73
N TYR A 127 -10.71 10.36 -7.83
CA TYR A 127 -11.96 9.92 -7.20
C TYR A 127 -13.07 9.70 -8.22
N ASP A 128 -13.30 10.67 -9.12
CA ASP A 128 -14.31 10.58 -10.17
C ASP A 128 -14.04 9.40 -11.11
N PHE A 129 -12.76 9.20 -11.49
CA PHE A 129 -12.37 8.02 -12.26
C PHE A 129 -12.72 6.71 -11.54
N LEU A 130 -12.48 6.61 -10.23
CA LEU A 130 -12.83 5.42 -9.46
C LEU A 130 -14.33 5.21 -9.36
N LEU A 131 -15.10 6.29 -9.22
CA LEU A 131 -16.56 6.26 -9.21
C LEU A 131 -17.10 5.77 -10.56
N ASP A 132 -16.69 6.40 -11.66
CA ASP A 132 -17.18 6.12 -13.01
C ASP A 132 -16.85 4.70 -13.48
N ASN A 133 -15.81 4.09 -12.92
CA ASN A 133 -15.39 2.72 -13.24
C ASN A 133 -15.82 1.68 -12.19
N GLY A 134 -16.70 2.03 -11.25
CA GLY A 134 -17.28 1.10 -10.27
C GLY A 134 -16.29 0.58 -9.23
N PHE A 135 -15.14 1.23 -9.04
CA PHE A 135 -14.18 0.83 -8.00
C PHE A 135 -14.69 1.13 -6.60
N LEU A 136 -15.54 2.15 -6.45
CA LEU A 136 -16.10 2.55 -5.16
C LEU A 136 -17.24 1.65 -4.68
N ASP A 137 -17.79 0.81 -5.56
CA ASP A 137 -18.87 -0.15 -5.25
C ASP A 137 -18.33 -1.49 -4.72
N ARG A 138 -17.01 -1.68 -4.74
CA ARG A 138 -16.38 -2.90 -4.21
C ARG A 138 -16.61 -3.00 -2.71
N GLU A 139 -16.78 -4.23 -2.21
CA GLU A 139 -16.77 -4.56 -0.78
C GLU A 139 -15.36 -4.43 -0.15
N GLY A 140 -14.57 -3.43 -0.56
CA GLY A 140 -13.37 -3.02 0.16
C GLY A 140 -13.81 -2.29 1.42
N GLY A 141 -13.44 -2.82 2.59
CA GLY A 141 -13.84 -2.24 3.87
C GLY A 141 -13.51 -0.74 3.96
N SER A 142 -14.28 0.01 4.75
CA SER A 142 -13.94 1.40 5.08
C SER A 142 -12.54 1.49 5.67
N LEU A 143 -11.88 2.65 5.55
CA LEU A 143 -10.55 2.88 6.13
C LEU A 143 -10.50 2.51 7.62
N SER A 144 -11.57 2.81 8.37
CA SER A 144 -11.71 2.41 9.78
C SER A 144 -11.78 0.89 9.98
N SER A 145 -12.48 0.16 9.13
CA SER A 145 -12.56 -1.31 9.20
C SER A 145 -11.24 -1.98 8.82
N ILE A 146 -10.49 -1.43 7.85
CA ILE A 146 -9.17 -1.92 7.45
C ILE A 146 -8.19 -1.80 8.63
N HIS A 147 -8.15 -0.64 9.29
CA HIS A 147 -7.31 -0.41 10.46
C HIS A 147 -7.68 -1.32 11.64
N ALA A 148 -8.97 -1.53 11.90
CA ALA A 148 -9.43 -2.43 12.97
C ALA A 148 -9.00 -3.89 12.73
N ASN A 149 -9.10 -4.36 11.48
CA ASN A 149 -8.65 -5.71 11.10
C ASN A 149 -7.14 -5.88 11.23
N ASP A 150 -6.36 -4.87 10.83
CA ASP A 150 -4.90 -4.89 10.93
C ASP A 150 -4.41 -4.82 12.38
N TYR A 151 -5.10 -4.06 13.25
CA TYR A 151 -4.84 -4.03 14.69
C TYR A 151 -5.10 -5.40 15.34
N ASN A 152 -6.23 -6.03 15.03
CA ASN A 152 -6.58 -7.34 15.56
C ASN A 152 -5.58 -8.43 15.16
N LYS A 153 -5.09 -8.42 13.90
CA LYS A 153 -4.04 -9.36 13.47
C LYS A 153 -2.71 -9.14 14.17
N SER A 154 -2.33 -7.89 14.39
CA SER A 154 -1.04 -7.54 15.01
C SER A 154 -0.95 -7.91 16.50
N ASN A 155 -2.09 -8.17 17.17
CA ASN A 155 -2.17 -8.55 18.58
C ASN A 155 -2.36 -10.07 18.80
N ILE A 156 -2.48 -10.85 17.71
CA ILE A 156 -2.65 -12.32 17.77
C ILE A 156 -1.34 -13.05 17.43
N GLU A 157 -0.34 -12.35 16.86
CA GLU A 157 1.03 -12.82 16.60
C GLU A 157 2.03 -12.32 17.64
#